data_AF-A0A954IAA0-F1
#
_entry.id   AF-A0A954IAA0-F1
#
_cell.length_a   1.000
_cell.length_b   1.000
_cell.length_c   1.000
_cell.angle_alpha   90.00
_cell.angle_beta   90.00
_cell.angle_gamma   90.00
#
_symmetry.space_group_name_H-M   'P 1'
#
loop_
_entity.id
_entity.type
_entity.pdbx_description
1 polymer ?
#
loop_
_entity_poly.entity_id
_entity_poly.type
_entity_poly.pdbx_seq_one_letter_code
_entity_poly.pdbx_strand_id
1 'polypeptide(L)' 'LYNMQDDPNEWQNLAGDIRYASVLEQHRQWMPAKSRKPVPGSASRILIYDEDAHTINWEGDDILPGAPIPELED' A
#
# COMPACT_ATOMS: atom_id res chain seq x y z
N LEU A 1 -7.82 5.42 -6.15
CA LEU A 1 -8.76 5.27 -7.28
C LEU A 1 -8.08 5.90 -8.47
N TYR A 2 -7.90 5.15 -9.55
CA TYR A 2 -7.24 5.64 -10.77
C TYR A 2 -8.19 5.42 -11.95
N ASN A 3 -8.10 6.32 -12.93
CA ASN A 3 -8.85 6.17 -14.18
C ASN A 3 -7.98 5.42 -15.17
N MET A 4 -8.09 4.10 -15.24
CA MET A 4 -7.22 3.28 -16.09
C MET A 4 -7.36 3.53 -17.60
N GLN A 5 -8.45 4.18 -18.04
CA GLN A 5 -8.65 4.49 -19.47
C GLN A 5 -7.84 5.73 -19.88
N ASP A 6 -7.89 6.78 -19.06
CA ASP A 6 -7.23 8.05 -19.36
C ASP A 6 -5.85 8.19 -18.69
N ASP A 7 -5.59 7.42 -17.63
CA ASP A 7 -4.37 7.39 -16.82
C ASP A 7 -3.92 5.93 -16.55
N PRO A 8 -3.45 5.21 -17.58
CA PRO A 8 -3.01 3.81 -17.44
C PRO A 8 -1.73 3.65 -16.62
N ASN A 9 -0.99 4.73 -16.37
CA ASN A 9 0.22 4.74 -15.54
C ASN A 9 -0.05 5.14 -14.08
N GLU A 10 -1.31 5.38 -13.71
CA GLU A 10 -1.75 5.63 -12.34
C GLU A 10 -1.10 6.86 -11.69
N TRP A 11 -0.79 7.90 -12.46
CA TRP A 11 -0.12 9.10 -11.94
C TRP A 11 -1.03 9.99 -11.10
N GLN A 12 -2.34 10.01 -11.41
CA GLN A 12 -3.30 10.88 -10.75
C GLN A 12 -4.23 10.09 -9.83
N ASN A 13 -3.95 10.14 -8.53
CA ASN A 13 -4.87 9.57 -7.54
C ASN A 13 -6.16 10.40 -7.43
N LEU A 14 -7.30 9.77 -7.67
CA LEU A 14 -8.65 10.36 -7.62
C LEU A 14 -9.40 10.05 -6.32
N ALA A 15 -8.80 9.33 -5.37
CA ALA A 15 -9.51 8.87 -4.16
C ALA A 15 -10.02 10.02 -3.27
N GLY A 16 -9.39 11.19 -3.32
CA GLY A 16 -9.80 12.38 -2.55
C GLY A 16 -10.77 13.30 -3.29
N ASP A 17 -11.06 13.03 -4.56
CA ASP A 17 -11.91 13.89 -5.38
C ASP A 17 -13.39 13.53 -5.21
N ILE A 18 -14.17 14.49 -4.74
CA ILE A 18 -15.60 14.32 -4.44
C ILE A 18 -16.42 13.86 -5.66
N ARG A 19 -15.99 14.21 -6.88
CA ARG A 19 -16.66 13.79 -8.12
C ARG A 19 -16.71 12.28 -8.30
N TYR A 20 -15.76 11.56 -7.69
CA TYR A 20 -15.65 10.11 -7.78
C TYR A 20 -16.07 9.38 -6.49
N ALA A 21 -16.70 10.07 -5.54
CA ALA A 21 -17.09 9.49 -4.25
C ALA A 21 -18.00 8.25 -4.38
N SER A 22 -18.92 8.26 -5.35
CA SER A 22 -19.81 7.11 -5.60
C SER A 22 -19.09 5.89 -6.14
N VAL A 23 -18.07 6.09 -6.98
CA VAL A 23 -17.21 5.01 -7.49
C VAL A 23 -16.35 4.46 -6.37
N LEU A 24 -15.77 5.34 -5.54
CA LEU A 24 -14.98 4.94 -4.39
C LEU A 24 -15.80 4.11 -3.40
N GLU A 25 -17.05 4.50 -3.16
CA GLU A 25 -17.96 3.73 -2.29
C GLU A 25 -18.27 2.34 -2.84
N GLN A 26 -18.49 2.21 -4.16
CA GLN A 26 -18.64 0.91 -4.80
C GLN A 26 -17.41 0.01 -4.61
N HIS A 27 -16.19 0.56 -4.72
CA HIS A 27 -14.97 -0.21 -4.49
C HIS A 27 -14.86 -0.70 -3.04
N ARG A 28 -15.23 0.15 -2.06
CA ARG A 28 -15.17 -0.20 -0.64
C ARG A 28 -16.04 -1.39 -0.27
N GLN A 29 -17.18 -1.58 -0.94
CA GLN A 29 -18.08 -2.72 -0.70
C GLN A 29 -17.40 -4.08 -0.90
N TRP A 30 -16.35 -4.14 -1.71
CA TRP A 30 -15.61 -5.37 -2.02
C TRP A 30 -14.38 -5.56 -1.13
N MET A 31 -14.03 -4.59 -0.28
CA MET A 31 -12.89 -4.73 0.61
C MET A 31 -13.22 -5.65 1.79
N PRO A 32 -12.25 -6.47 2.24
CA PRO A 32 -12.43 -7.24 3.46
C PRO A 32 -12.57 -6.31 4.66
N ALA A 33 -13.46 -6.65 5.59
CA ALA A 33 -13.64 -5.89 6.83
C ALA A 33 -12.37 -5.87 7.71
N LYS A 34 -11.51 -6.88 7.57
CA LYS A 34 -10.20 -6.96 8.25
C LYS A 34 -9.11 -7.25 7.23
N SER A 35 -8.15 -6.34 7.09
CA SER A 35 -6.92 -6.60 6.36
C SER A 35 -6.07 -7.58 7.15
N ARG A 36 -5.71 -8.71 6.55
CA ARG A 36 -4.84 -9.72 7.18
C ARG A 36 -3.40 -9.48 6.80
N LYS A 37 -2.47 -9.86 7.69
CA LYS A 37 -1.04 -9.92 7.34
C LYS A 37 -0.85 -10.82 6.10
N PRO A 38 0.19 -10.57 5.29
CA PRO A 38 0.54 -11.44 4.17
C PRO A 38 0.69 -12.90 4.60
N VAL A 39 0.48 -13.82 3.67
CA VAL A 39 0.71 -15.25 3.92
C VAL A 39 2.20 -15.45 4.22
N PRO A 40 2.58 -16.29 5.22
CA PRO A 40 3.98 -16.58 5.50
C PRO A 40 4.75 -17.01 4.25
N GLY A 41 5.94 -16.44 4.04
CA GLY A 41 6.75 -16.68 2.84
C GLY A 41 6.43 -15.77 1.64
N SER A 42 5.45 -14.88 1.75
CA SER A 42 5.32 -13.77 0.80
C SER A 42 6.46 -12.79 1.05
N ALA A 43 7.32 -12.55 0.05
CA ALA A 43 8.50 -11.69 0.21
C ALA A 43 8.52 -10.51 -0.77
N SER A 44 8.04 -10.68 -2.00
CA SER A 44 8.21 -9.64 -3.03
C SER A 44 7.34 -8.41 -2.79
N ARG A 45 8.00 -7.26 -2.62
CA ARG A 45 7.49 -5.89 -2.47
C ARG A 45 6.46 -5.73 -1.36
N ILE A 46 6.75 -6.31 -0.20
CA ILE A 46 5.88 -6.22 0.97
C ILE A 46 6.53 -5.32 2.02
N LEU A 47 5.80 -4.26 2.39
CA LEU A 47 6.08 -3.44 3.55
C LEU A 47 5.13 -3.86 4.69
N ILE A 48 5.69 -4.29 5.82
CA ILE A 48 4.93 -4.58 7.04
C ILE A 48 5.25 -3.50 8.06
N TYR A 49 4.21 -2.89 8.62
CA TYR A 49 4.31 -2.02 9.78
C TYR A 49 3.56 -2.65 10.94
N ASP A 50 4.27 -2.89 12.04
CA ASP A 50 3.68 -3.37 13.29
C ASP A 50 3.53 -2.19 14.26
N GLU A 51 2.31 -1.70 14.42
CA GLU A 51 2.00 -0.54 15.26
C GLU A 51 2.34 -0.76 16.73
N ASP A 52 2.14 -1.97 17.24
CA ASP A 52 2.40 -2.29 18.65
C ASP A 52 3.91 -2.29 18.94
N ALA A 53 4.68 -2.94 18.07
CA ALA A 53 6.13 -3.04 18.22
C ALA A 53 6.90 -1.81 17.69
N HIS A 54 6.25 -0.92 16.93
CA HIS A 54 6.88 0.17 16.18
C HIS A 54 8.01 -0.32 15.26
N THR A 55 7.82 -1.49 14.64
CA THR A 55 8.79 -2.08 13.72
C THR A 55 8.31 -1.98 12.27
N ILE A 56 9.26 -1.77 11.37
CA ILE A 56 9.04 -1.73 9.93
C ILE A 56 9.87 -2.86 9.32
N ASN A 57 9.28 -3.63 8.40
CA ASN A 57 9.95 -4.70 7.68
C ASN A 57 9.71 -4.54 6.18
N TRP A 58 10.78 -4.58 5.38
CA TRP A 58 10.75 -4.56 3.92
C TRP A 58 11.24 -5.91 3.39
N GLU A 59 10.37 -6.59 2.64
CA GLU A 59 10.67 -7.88 1.98
C GLU A 59 11.22 -9.00 2.90
N GLY A 60 10.93 -8.94 4.20
CA GLY A 60 11.42 -9.89 5.19
C GLY A 60 12.54 -9.36 6.09
N ASP A 61 13.13 -8.21 5.75
CA ASP A 61 14.21 -7.58 6.52
C ASP A 61 13.71 -6.38 7.33
N ASP A 62 14.07 -6.34 8.62
CA ASP A 62 13.70 -5.24 9.49
C ASP A 62 14.46 -3.96 9.13
N ILE A 63 13.72 -2.86 8.99
CA ILE A 63 14.25 -1.51 8.79
C ILE A 63 14.42 -0.85 10.15
N LEU A 64 15.68 -0.60 10.51
CA LEU A 64 16.03 0.13 11.73
C LEU A 64 15.78 1.64 11.57
N PRO A 65 15.53 2.38 12.66
CA PRO A 65 15.47 3.83 12.63
C PRO A 65 16.74 4.45 12.02
N GLY A 66 16.59 5.26 10.97
CA GLY A 66 17.70 5.92 10.29
C GLY A 66 18.46 5.05 9.28
N ALA A 67 18.00 3.82 9.01
CA ALA A 67 18.52 3.01 7.90
C ALA A 67 18.29 3.72 6.55
N PRO A 68 19.15 3.46 5.53
CA PRO A 68 18.91 3.94 4.18
C PRO A 68 17.61 3.38 3.62
N ILE A 69 17.07 4.05 2.59
CA ILE A 69 15.89 3.55 1.88
C ILE A 69 16.30 2.26 1.14
N PRO A 70 15.61 1.13 1.34
CA PRO A 70 15.91 -0.11 0.61
C PRO A 70 15.82 0.08 -0.90
N GLU A 71 16.65 -0.67 -1.64
CA GLU A 71 16.70 -0.69 -3.12
C GLU A 71 17.05 0.64 -3.82
N LEU A 72 17.27 1.72 -3.07
CA LEU A 72 17.88 2.93 -3.61
C LEU A 72 19.39 2.87 -3.39
N GLU A 73 20.14 2.76 -4.48
CA GLU A 73 21.57 3.07 -4.48
C GLU A 73 21.75 4.60 -4.46
N ASP A 74 22.85 5.08 -3.87
CA ASP A 74 23.26 6.49 -3.89
C ASP A 74 23.54 7.00 -5.33
#